data_AF-A0A6P8Q9T3-F1
#
_entry.id   AF-A0A6P8Q9T3-F1
#
_cell.length_a   1.000
_cell.length_b   1.000
_cell.length_c   1.000
_cell.angle_alpha   90.00
_cell.angle_beta   90.00
_cell.angle_gamma   90.00
#
_symmetry.space_group_name_H-M   'P 1'
#
loop_
_entity.id
_entity.type
_entity.pdbx_description
1 polymer ?
#
loop_
_entity_poly.entity_id
_entity_poly.type
_entity_poly.pdbx_seq_one_letter_code
_entity_poly.pdbx_strand_id
1 'polypeptide(L)'
;MFLNAEQVALVGQVFESYLQEYHQKDLLSILKEMDDDAHYPLVVNAMTLFETNMEIGEYLSTFPSEVLPVFDSALRRAALTTLQSVPSSLNEELRMKPNLHARITGLPVCPELTREHIPKTRDVGRFLSVTGTVIRTSLVKVLEFERDYMCNKCKHVLTVKADFEQYYAFSCPVSCSNEQGCNSTRFICLSDSSAAPSSCRDYQEIKIQEQVQRLSVGCIPRSMLVVLEDDLVDNCKSGDDITVYGVVMQRWKPFCLDSRCDVQIVLKANYIVVNNKQPTGVVINEEVRKDFENFWEKYQNDPLTGRNEILASLCPQVFGMFLVKLAVAMVLAGGVQRTDAAGTRVRGENNAPQLLPKQLISTQK
;
A
#
# COMPACT_ATOMS: atom_id res chain seq x y z
N MET A 1 -15.19 -8.56 21.16
CA MET A 1 -16.47 -8.09 20.61
C MET A 1 -16.33 -8.27 19.11
N PHE A 2 -17.23 -9.01 18.47
CA PHE A 2 -17.18 -9.33 17.05
C PHE A 2 -18.29 -8.56 16.34
N LEU A 3 -18.15 -8.29 15.04
CA LEU A 3 -19.28 -7.76 14.26
C LEU A 3 -20.40 -8.80 14.18
N ASN A 4 -21.64 -8.31 14.26
CA ASN A 4 -22.80 -9.13 13.97
C ASN A 4 -22.91 -9.40 12.46
N ALA A 5 -23.53 -10.51 12.07
CA ALA A 5 -23.71 -10.88 10.67
C ALA A 5 -24.45 -9.80 9.85
N GLU A 6 -25.42 -9.12 10.45
CA GLU A 6 -26.14 -8.00 9.83
C GLU A 6 -25.23 -6.80 9.56
N GLN A 7 -24.31 -6.49 10.48
CA GLN A 7 -23.34 -5.40 10.32
C GLN A 7 -22.34 -5.72 9.21
N VAL A 8 -21.87 -6.98 9.15
CA VAL A 8 -21.00 -7.46 8.07
C VAL A 8 -21.69 -7.33 6.71
N ALA A 9 -22.96 -7.71 6.62
CA ALA A 9 -23.74 -7.60 5.38
C ALA A 9 -23.92 -6.13 4.98
N LEU A 10 -24.24 -5.25 5.93
CA LEU A 10 -24.38 -3.81 5.69
C LEU A 10 -23.09 -3.19 5.15
N VAL A 11 -21.96 -3.42 5.83
CA VAL A 11 -20.63 -2.93 5.40
C VAL A 11 -20.32 -3.42 4.00
N GLY A 12 -20.59 -4.70 3.72
CA GLY A 12 -20.36 -5.28 2.41
C GLY A 12 -21.24 -4.69 1.30
N GLN A 13 -22.50 -4.35 1.57
CA GLN A 13 -23.42 -3.78 0.58
C GLN A 13 -23.10 -2.32 0.28
N VAL A 14 -22.82 -1.54 1.32
CA VAL A 14 -22.47 -0.12 1.16
C VAL A 14 -21.15 0.02 0.42
N PHE A 15 -20.14 -0.79 0.75
CA PHE A 15 -18.87 -0.78 0.03
C PHE A 15 -19.02 -1.21 -1.43
N GLU A 16 -19.83 -2.22 -1.72
CA GLU A 16 -20.11 -2.62 -3.12
C GLU A 16 -20.77 -1.48 -3.91
N SER A 17 -21.76 -0.79 -3.32
CA SER A 17 -22.43 0.34 -3.97
C SER A 17 -21.46 1.50 -4.24
N TYR A 18 -20.59 1.80 -3.27
CA TYR A 18 -19.54 2.81 -3.41
C TYR A 18 -18.57 2.46 -4.55
N LEU A 19 -18.13 1.21 -4.65
CA LEU A 19 -17.22 0.77 -5.72
C LEU A 19 -17.84 0.90 -7.11
N GLN A 20 -19.14 0.61 -7.24
CA GLN A 20 -19.86 0.75 -8.51
C GLN A 20 -19.99 2.21 -8.95
N GLU A 21 -20.12 3.14 -8.01
CA GLU A 21 -20.25 4.58 -8.30
C GLU A 21 -18.90 5.23 -8.64
N TYR A 22 -17.86 4.99 -7.82
CA TYR A 22 -16.59 5.73 -7.92
C TYR A 22 -15.48 4.99 -8.67
N HIS A 23 -15.47 3.65 -8.62
CA HIS A 23 -14.33 2.82 -9.08
C HIS A 23 -14.67 1.88 -10.24
N GLN A 24 -15.79 2.10 -10.95
CA GLN A 24 -16.18 1.24 -12.07
C GLN A 24 -15.08 1.15 -13.16
N LYS A 25 -14.41 2.26 -13.47
CA LYS A 25 -13.33 2.30 -14.47
C LYS A 25 -12.11 1.49 -14.04
N ASP A 26 -11.74 1.58 -12.77
CA ASP A 26 -10.60 0.86 -12.20
C ASP A 26 -10.87 -0.64 -12.14
N LEU A 27 -12.12 -1.04 -11.83
CA LEU A 27 -12.53 -2.43 -11.91
C LEU A 27 -12.42 -2.98 -13.33
N LEU A 28 -12.87 -2.20 -14.33
CA LEU A 28 -12.76 -2.59 -15.73
C LEU A 28 -11.32 -2.69 -16.21
N SER A 29 -10.41 -1.85 -15.74
CA SER A 29 -8.99 -1.98 -16.09
C SER A 29 -8.39 -3.25 -15.49
N ILE A 30 -8.67 -3.54 -14.21
CA ILE A 30 -8.20 -4.76 -13.54
C ILE A 30 -8.73 -6.03 -14.23
N LEU A 31 -10.02 -6.04 -14.61
CA LEU A 31 -10.62 -7.20 -15.29
C LEU A 31 -10.07 -7.47 -16.69
N LYS A 32 -9.43 -6.48 -17.33
CA LYS A 32 -8.79 -6.60 -18.66
C LYS A 32 -7.36 -7.11 -18.60
N GLU A 33 -6.74 -7.12 -17.42
CA GLU A 33 -5.37 -7.58 -17.28
C GLU A 33 -5.25 -9.06 -17.65
N MET A 34 -4.10 -9.44 -18.21
CA MET A 34 -3.91 -10.78 -18.79
C MET A 34 -3.60 -11.87 -17.76
N ASP A 35 -3.00 -11.50 -16.64
CA ASP A 35 -2.57 -12.45 -15.61
C ASP A 35 -3.75 -12.78 -14.68
N ASP A 36 -4.12 -14.06 -14.60
CA ASP A 36 -5.26 -14.49 -13.78
C ASP A 36 -4.85 -14.75 -12.32
N ASP A 37 -3.57 -15.05 -12.05
CA ASP A 37 -3.09 -15.44 -10.73
C ASP A 37 -2.46 -14.27 -9.94
N ALA A 38 -2.13 -13.17 -10.64
CA ALA A 38 -1.57 -11.97 -10.01
C ALA A 38 -2.50 -11.34 -8.96
N HIS A 39 -1.88 -10.68 -7.98
CA HIS A 39 -2.58 -9.90 -6.96
C HIS A 39 -2.85 -8.48 -7.44
N TYR A 40 -4.13 -8.09 -7.48
CA TYR A 40 -4.57 -6.80 -7.98
C TYR A 40 -5.08 -5.90 -6.83
N PRO A 41 -4.36 -4.81 -6.51
CA PRO A 41 -4.82 -3.84 -5.52
C PRO A 41 -5.80 -2.85 -6.14
N LEU A 42 -6.92 -2.58 -5.44
CA LEU A 42 -7.76 -1.41 -5.70
C LEU A 42 -7.59 -0.41 -4.56
N VAL A 43 -7.10 0.79 -4.90
CA VAL A 43 -6.87 1.85 -3.93
C VAL A 43 -8.13 2.68 -3.72
N VAL A 44 -8.63 2.69 -2.48
CA VAL A 44 -9.82 3.43 -2.06
C VAL A 44 -9.43 4.52 -1.08
N ASN A 45 -9.97 5.72 -1.29
CA ASN A 45 -9.78 6.84 -0.36
C ASN A 45 -10.79 6.75 0.79
N ALA A 46 -10.27 6.76 2.03
CA ALA A 46 -11.07 6.65 3.23
C ALA A 46 -11.97 7.86 3.45
N MET A 47 -11.54 9.08 3.11
CA MET A 47 -12.36 10.28 3.27
C MET A 47 -13.65 10.18 2.48
N THR A 48 -13.56 9.84 1.19
CA THR A 48 -14.72 9.70 0.29
C THR A 48 -15.63 8.55 0.73
N LEU A 49 -15.05 7.47 1.25
CA LEU A 49 -15.81 6.36 1.80
C LEU A 49 -16.60 6.78 3.06
N PHE A 50 -15.96 7.53 3.97
CA PHE A 50 -16.58 7.99 5.21
C PHE A 50 -17.63 9.09 4.97
N GLU A 51 -17.43 9.93 3.95
CA GLU A 51 -18.44 10.90 3.49
C GLU A 51 -19.70 10.20 2.96
N THR A 52 -19.53 9.06 2.28
CA THR A 52 -20.66 8.26 1.79
C THR A 52 -21.38 7.55 2.93
N ASN A 53 -20.63 6.97 3.87
CA ASN A 53 -21.20 6.36 5.07
C ASN A 53 -20.24 6.44 6.27
N MET A 54 -20.64 7.19 7.30
CA MET A 54 -19.86 7.42 8.50
C MET A 54 -19.71 6.16 9.39
N GLU A 55 -20.70 5.25 9.38
CA GLU A 55 -20.68 4.03 10.20
C GLU A 55 -19.53 3.09 9.80
N ILE A 56 -19.19 3.05 8.51
CA ILE A 56 -18.05 2.27 8.01
C ILE A 56 -16.74 2.76 8.65
N GLY A 57 -16.60 4.06 8.86
CA GLY A 57 -15.42 4.63 9.53
C GLY A 57 -15.28 4.16 10.97
N GLU A 58 -16.39 4.09 11.70
CA GLU A 58 -16.41 3.58 13.08
C GLU A 58 -16.07 2.08 13.12
N TYR A 59 -16.66 1.28 12.22
CA TYR A 59 -16.35 -0.15 12.13
C TYR A 59 -14.90 -0.41 11.72
N LEU A 60 -14.36 0.34 10.75
CA LEU A 60 -12.97 0.22 10.34
C LEU A 60 -12.01 0.64 11.47
N SER A 61 -12.34 1.66 12.25
CA SER A 61 -11.52 2.09 13.38
C SER A 61 -11.55 1.10 14.56
N THR A 62 -12.67 0.39 14.75
CA THR A 62 -12.89 -0.48 15.92
C THR A 62 -12.54 -1.94 15.64
N PHE A 63 -12.84 -2.43 14.44
CA PHE A 63 -12.72 -3.85 14.05
C PHE A 63 -12.09 -4.03 12.65
N PRO A 64 -10.90 -3.47 12.38
CA PRO A 64 -10.32 -3.52 11.03
C PRO A 64 -10.00 -4.93 10.55
N SER A 65 -9.61 -5.84 11.45
CA SER A 65 -9.29 -7.22 11.09
C SER A 65 -10.48 -8.01 10.54
N GLU A 66 -11.71 -7.60 10.88
CA GLU A 66 -12.95 -8.19 10.37
C GLU A 66 -13.46 -7.43 9.14
N VAL A 67 -13.33 -6.10 9.13
CA VAL A 67 -13.83 -5.25 8.04
C VAL A 67 -13.00 -5.37 6.76
N LEU A 68 -11.67 -5.47 6.85
CA LEU A 68 -10.81 -5.55 5.66
C LEU A 68 -11.11 -6.79 4.78
N PRO A 69 -11.26 -8.02 5.33
CA PRO A 69 -11.70 -9.17 4.53
C PRO A 69 -13.10 -9.02 3.90
N VAL A 70 -13.99 -8.25 4.54
CA VAL A 70 -15.33 -7.95 4.01
C VAL A 70 -15.20 -7.02 2.81
N PHE A 71 -14.27 -6.05 2.84
CA PHE A 71 -13.97 -5.21 1.67
C PHE A 71 -13.42 -6.03 0.50
N ASP A 72 -12.50 -6.96 0.72
CA ASP A 72 -12.01 -7.84 -0.36
C ASP A 72 -13.14 -8.70 -0.96
N SER A 73 -14.04 -9.18 -0.10
CA SER A 73 -15.20 -9.97 -0.53
C SER A 73 -16.25 -9.13 -1.28
N ALA A 74 -16.46 -7.89 -0.85
CA ALA A 74 -17.33 -6.93 -1.53
C ALA A 74 -16.73 -6.47 -2.86
N LEU A 75 -15.41 -6.32 -2.93
CA LEU A 75 -14.68 -6.00 -4.16
C LEU A 75 -14.86 -7.12 -5.21
N ARG A 76 -14.73 -8.38 -4.81
CA ARG A 76 -15.02 -9.53 -5.70
C ARG A 76 -16.47 -9.53 -6.19
N ARG A 77 -17.44 -9.23 -5.33
CA ARG A 77 -18.87 -9.11 -5.72
C ARG A 77 -19.08 -7.96 -6.71
N ALA A 78 -18.52 -6.78 -6.44
CA ALA A 78 -18.61 -5.63 -7.33
C ALA A 78 -18.00 -5.91 -8.71
N ALA A 79 -16.87 -6.62 -8.75
CA ALA A 79 -16.23 -7.06 -9.99
C ALA A 79 -17.12 -8.01 -10.80
N LEU A 80 -17.77 -8.99 -10.13
CA LEU A 80 -18.74 -9.89 -10.76
C LEU A 80 -19.95 -9.14 -11.34
N THR A 81 -20.52 -8.19 -10.58
CA THR A 81 -21.64 -7.36 -11.04
C THR A 81 -21.24 -6.53 -12.26
N THR A 82 -20.02 -5.96 -12.23
CA THR A 82 -19.46 -5.19 -13.37
C THR A 82 -19.33 -6.07 -14.61
N LEU A 83 -18.77 -7.28 -14.47
CA LEU A 83 -18.65 -8.25 -15.57
C LEU A 83 -20.01 -8.62 -16.19
N GLN A 84 -21.06 -8.75 -15.37
CA GLN A 84 -22.41 -9.07 -15.85
C GLN A 84 -23.10 -7.90 -16.55
N SER A 85 -22.78 -6.66 -16.17
CA SER A 85 -23.37 -5.45 -16.77
C SER A 85 -22.82 -5.11 -18.16
N VAL A 86 -21.63 -5.59 -18.50
CA VAL A 86 -20.99 -5.30 -19.79
C VAL A 86 -21.61 -6.17 -20.90
N PRO A 87 -22.01 -5.59 -22.04
CA PRO A 87 -22.60 -6.33 -23.14
C PRO A 87 -21.61 -7.35 -23.73
N SER A 88 -22.16 -8.47 -24.20
CA SER A 88 -21.45 -9.71 -24.57
C SER A 88 -20.30 -9.55 -25.57
N SER A 89 -20.29 -8.48 -26.36
CA SER A 89 -19.27 -8.20 -27.39
C SER A 89 -17.91 -7.78 -26.83
N LEU A 90 -17.83 -7.33 -25.57
CA LEU A 90 -16.58 -6.94 -24.89
C LEU A 90 -16.15 -7.98 -23.83
N ASN A 91 -16.93 -9.03 -23.62
CA ASN A 91 -16.68 -10.04 -22.58
C ASN A 91 -15.54 -11.00 -22.92
N GLU A 92 -15.11 -11.09 -24.18
CA GLU A 92 -14.01 -11.98 -24.58
C GLU A 92 -12.66 -11.57 -23.96
N GLU A 93 -12.50 -10.30 -23.58
CA GLU A 93 -11.27 -9.77 -22.96
C GLU A 93 -11.35 -9.64 -21.43
N LEU A 94 -12.52 -9.86 -20.83
CA LEU A 94 -12.72 -9.64 -19.39
C LEU A 94 -12.72 -10.96 -18.64
N ARG A 95 -11.79 -11.12 -17.68
CA ARG A 95 -11.71 -12.31 -16.82
C ARG A 95 -11.81 -11.94 -15.36
N MET A 96 -12.54 -12.76 -14.61
CA MET A 96 -12.67 -12.59 -13.16
C MET A 96 -11.34 -12.93 -12.48
N LYS A 97 -10.84 -12.02 -11.66
CA LYS A 97 -9.60 -12.18 -10.91
C LYS A 97 -9.88 -12.64 -9.47
N PRO A 98 -9.34 -13.78 -9.02
CA PRO A 98 -9.59 -14.30 -7.66
C PRO A 98 -8.91 -13.43 -6.59
N ASN A 99 -7.76 -12.86 -6.91
CA ASN A 99 -6.84 -12.20 -5.98
C ASN A 99 -6.99 -10.67 -5.99
N LEU A 100 -8.18 -10.19 -5.63
CA LEU A 100 -8.47 -8.75 -5.49
C LEU A 100 -8.32 -8.29 -4.04
N HIS A 101 -7.58 -7.21 -3.82
CA HIS A 101 -7.31 -6.64 -2.50
C HIS A 101 -7.75 -5.18 -2.41
N ALA A 102 -8.52 -4.83 -1.38
CA ALA A 102 -8.98 -3.47 -1.11
C ALA A 102 -7.95 -2.70 -0.26
N ARG A 103 -7.30 -1.72 -0.86
CA ARG A 103 -6.21 -0.94 -0.27
C ARG A 103 -6.73 0.44 0.17
N ILE A 104 -6.77 0.69 1.48
CA ILE A 104 -7.33 1.93 2.05
C ILE A 104 -6.24 3.01 2.16
N THR A 105 -6.54 4.22 1.71
CA THR A 105 -5.67 5.42 1.73
C THR A 105 -6.37 6.63 2.32
N GLY A 106 -5.61 7.71 2.55
CA GLY A 106 -6.22 9.01 2.80
C GLY A 106 -7.01 9.08 4.10
N LEU A 107 -6.54 8.44 5.18
CA LEU A 107 -7.16 8.62 6.49
C LEU A 107 -7.13 10.10 6.92
N PRO A 108 -8.16 10.59 7.62
CA PRO A 108 -8.16 11.96 8.15
C PRO A 108 -6.96 12.19 9.08
N VAL A 109 -6.41 13.40 9.03
CA VAL A 109 -5.27 13.81 9.84
C VAL A 109 -5.74 14.13 11.26
N CYS A 110 -6.00 13.08 12.03
CA CYS A 110 -6.34 13.16 13.45
C CYS A 110 -5.45 12.23 14.28
N PRO A 111 -5.14 12.56 15.55
CA PRO A 111 -4.29 11.72 16.42
C PRO A 111 -4.80 10.30 16.63
N GLU A 112 -6.10 10.07 16.42
CA GLU A 112 -6.75 8.76 16.53
C GLU A 112 -6.37 7.83 15.39
N LEU A 113 -6.16 8.37 14.18
CA LEU A 113 -5.96 7.60 12.94
C LEU A 113 -4.59 7.82 12.30
N THR A 114 -3.92 8.93 12.57
CA THR A 114 -2.61 9.27 12.02
C THR A 114 -1.59 9.44 13.15
N ARG A 115 -0.45 8.75 13.03
CA ARG A 115 0.63 8.76 14.01
C ARG A 115 1.95 9.19 13.40
N GLU A 116 2.51 10.25 13.98
CA GLU A 116 3.85 10.73 13.67
C GLU A 116 4.93 9.92 14.40
N HIS A 117 4.56 9.27 15.50
CA HIS A 117 5.43 8.43 16.31
C HIS A 117 5.02 6.96 16.23
N ILE A 118 5.97 6.04 16.48
CA ILE A 118 5.69 4.61 16.55
C ILE A 118 4.54 4.35 17.55
N PRO A 119 3.49 3.60 17.13
CA PRO A 119 2.38 3.20 17.98
C PRO A 119 2.83 2.49 19.28
N LYS A 120 1.98 2.56 20.30
CA LYS A 120 2.18 1.91 21.61
C LYS A 120 1.13 0.81 21.80
N THR A 121 1.22 0.08 22.91
CA THR A 121 0.30 -1.03 23.24
C THR A 121 -1.18 -0.65 23.22
N ARG A 122 -1.53 0.61 23.52
CA ARG A 122 -2.91 1.13 23.48
C ARG A 122 -3.53 1.16 22.08
N ASP A 123 -2.69 1.06 21.05
CA ASP A 123 -3.09 1.18 19.64
C ASP A 123 -3.36 -0.17 18.99
N VAL A 124 -3.10 -1.27 19.71
CA VAL A 124 -3.29 -2.62 19.24
C VAL A 124 -4.77 -2.85 18.88
N GLY A 125 -5.00 -3.47 17.73
CA GLY A 125 -6.32 -3.70 17.15
C GLY A 125 -6.87 -2.51 16.35
N ARG A 126 -6.20 -1.36 16.30
CA ARG A 126 -6.66 -0.18 15.55
C ARG A 126 -6.00 -0.07 14.17
N PHE A 127 -6.75 0.48 13.21
CA PHE A 127 -6.24 0.83 11.89
C PHE A 127 -5.66 2.23 11.90
N LEU A 128 -4.38 2.36 11.56
CA LEU A 128 -3.62 3.61 11.66
C LEU A 128 -2.77 3.85 10.42
N SER A 129 -2.52 5.14 10.15
CA SER A 129 -1.48 5.64 9.27
C SER A 129 -0.22 5.96 10.09
N VAL A 130 0.91 5.34 9.76
CA VAL A 130 2.21 5.57 10.38
C VAL A 130 3.21 6.00 9.32
N THR A 131 3.84 7.16 9.52
CA THR A 131 4.91 7.65 8.64
C THR A 131 6.28 7.31 9.22
N GLY A 132 7.20 6.84 8.38
CA GLY A 132 8.56 6.53 8.80
C GLY A 132 9.50 6.26 7.63
N THR A 133 10.80 6.19 7.92
CA THR A 133 11.83 5.82 6.94
C THR A 133 12.16 4.34 7.06
N VAL A 134 12.21 3.62 5.94
CA VAL A 134 12.61 2.21 5.91
C VAL A 134 14.10 2.10 6.19
N ILE A 135 14.47 1.40 7.27
CA ILE A 135 15.88 1.21 7.66
C ILE A 135 16.41 -0.17 7.29
N ARG A 136 15.52 -1.16 7.13
CA ARG A 136 15.89 -2.54 6.79
C ARG A 136 14.73 -3.23 6.09
N THR A 137 15.07 -3.98 5.05
CA THR A 137 14.14 -4.83 4.30
C THR A 137 14.61 -6.27 4.41
N SER A 138 13.72 -7.22 4.73
CA SER A 138 14.02 -8.65 4.69
C SER A 138 13.94 -9.18 3.26
N LEU A 139 14.51 -10.38 3.04
CA LEU A 139 14.23 -11.14 1.82
C LEU A 139 12.74 -11.52 1.77
N VAL A 140 12.22 -11.58 0.55
CA VAL A 140 10.90 -12.10 0.24
C VAL A 140 10.88 -13.61 0.50
N LYS A 141 9.81 -14.09 1.11
CA LYS A 141 9.56 -15.50 1.40
C LYS A 141 8.14 -15.85 0.97
N VAL A 142 7.92 -17.11 0.63
CA VAL A 142 6.57 -17.65 0.43
C VAL A 142 6.16 -18.38 1.71
N LEU A 143 5.02 -18.03 2.29
CA LEU A 143 4.45 -18.69 3.46
C LEU A 143 3.17 -19.44 3.08
N GLU A 144 2.99 -20.65 3.63
CA GLU A 144 1.70 -21.33 3.59
C GLU A 144 0.72 -20.57 4.50
N PHE A 145 -0.43 -20.17 3.96
CA PHE A 145 -1.42 -19.37 4.68
C PHE A 145 -2.60 -20.21 5.17
N GLU A 146 -2.97 -21.25 4.41
CA GLU A 146 -4.02 -22.20 4.76
C GLU A 146 -3.49 -23.63 4.69
N ARG A 147 -3.93 -24.46 5.63
CA ARG A 147 -3.54 -25.85 5.74
C ARG A 147 -4.73 -26.73 6.03
N ASP A 148 -4.84 -27.82 5.26
CA ASP A 148 -5.94 -28.77 5.40
C ASP A 148 -5.60 -29.91 6.36
N TYR A 149 -6.53 -30.17 7.28
CA TYR A 149 -6.47 -31.24 8.27
C TYR A 149 -7.63 -32.20 8.06
N MET A 150 -7.33 -33.48 7.89
CA MET A 150 -8.34 -34.52 7.78
C MET A 150 -8.58 -35.19 9.14
N CYS A 151 -9.83 -35.21 9.58
CA CYS A 151 -10.23 -35.97 10.76
C CYS A 151 -10.01 -37.46 10.53
N ASN A 152 -9.32 -38.14 11.46
CA ASN A 152 -9.03 -39.57 11.28
C ASN A 152 -10.29 -40.44 11.31
N LYS A 153 -11.32 -40.05 12.08
CA LYS A 153 -12.54 -40.84 12.32
C LYS A 153 -13.59 -40.68 11.22
N CYS A 154 -13.95 -39.44 10.88
CA CYS A 154 -15.02 -39.15 9.91
C CYS A 154 -14.52 -38.69 8.55
N LYS A 155 -13.20 -38.55 8.36
CA LYS A 155 -12.57 -38.08 7.12
C LYS A 155 -13.01 -36.68 6.66
N HIS A 156 -13.67 -35.93 7.53
CA HIS A 156 -14.00 -34.52 7.29
C HIS A 156 -12.70 -33.69 7.23
N VAL A 157 -12.59 -32.86 6.20
CA VAL A 157 -11.44 -31.98 5.96
C VAL A 157 -11.75 -30.60 6.53
N LEU A 158 -10.83 -30.09 7.33
CA LEU A 158 -10.90 -28.79 7.98
C LEU A 158 -9.72 -27.94 7.51
N THR A 159 -10.00 -26.78 6.92
CA THR A 159 -8.97 -25.81 6.54
C THR A 159 -8.69 -24.88 7.71
N VAL A 160 -7.43 -24.80 8.13
CA VAL A 160 -6.96 -23.92 9.22
C VAL A 160 -6.08 -22.83 8.64
N LYS A 161 -6.35 -21.59 9.04
CA LYS A 161 -5.53 -20.43 8.68
C LYS A 161 -4.35 -20.27 9.64
N ALA A 162 -3.23 -19.82 9.10
CA ALA A 162 -2.04 -19.52 9.88
C ALA A 162 -2.29 -18.35 10.86
N ASP A 163 -1.82 -18.48 12.09
CA ASP A 163 -1.99 -17.46 13.12
C ASP A 163 -0.91 -16.37 12.99
N PHE A 164 -1.31 -15.19 12.56
CA PHE A 164 -0.42 -14.02 12.40
C PHE A 164 0.31 -13.66 13.71
N GLU A 165 -0.36 -13.75 14.86
CA GLU A 165 0.18 -13.36 16.16
C GLU A 165 1.24 -14.35 16.65
N GLN A 166 1.18 -15.60 16.17
CA GLN A 166 2.16 -16.64 16.44
C GLN A 166 3.12 -16.88 15.26
N TYR A 167 3.48 -15.83 14.51
CA TYR A 167 4.42 -15.90 13.38
C TYR A 167 3.96 -16.85 12.26
N TYR A 168 2.66 -16.84 11.93
CA TYR A 168 2.02 -17.74 10.96
C TYR A 168 2.19 -19.22 11.33
N ALA A 169 2.19 -19.53 12.63
CA ALA A 169 2.15 -20.91 13.08
C ALA A 169 0.78 -21.52 12.79
N PHE A 170 0.78 -22.79 12.41
CA PHE A 170 -0.44 -23.59 12.33
C PHE A 170 -0.66 -24.33 13.63
N SER A 171 -1.83 -24.14 14.24
CA SER A 171 -2.29 -24.95 15.36
C SER A 171 -3.21 -26.07 14.84
N CYS A 172 -3.00 -27.29 15.32
CA CYS A 172 -3.87 -28.41 14.98
C CYS A 172 -5.27 -28.17 15.59
N PRO A 173 -6.37 -28.44 14.85
CA PRO A 173 -7.71 -28.34 15.40
C PRO A 173 -7.87 -29.18 16.67
N VAL A 174 -8.55 -28.61 17.68
CA VAL A 174 -8.76 -29.31 18.96
C VAL A 174 -9.92 -30.31 18.87
N SER A 175 -10.93 -30.01 18.05
CA SER A 175 -12.14 -30.83 17.87
C SER A 175 -12.64 -30.78 16.43
N CYS A 176 -13.39 -31.80 16.03
CA CYS A 176 -13.89 -31.93 14.66
C CYS A 176 -15.21 -31.14 14.51
N SER A 177 -15.27 -30.19 13.59
CA SER A 177 -16.46 -29.36 13.32
C SER A 177 -17.49 -30.05 12.41
N ASN A 178 -17.51 -31.38 12.33
CA ASN A 178 -18.43 -32.08 11.44
C ASN A 178 -19.87 -31.98 11.98
N GLU A 179 -20.79 -31.51 11.14
CA GLU A 179 -22.22 -31.35 11.44
C GLU A 179 -22.89 -32.65 11.91
N GLN A 180 -22.33 -33.80 11.54
CA GLN A 180 -22.80 -35.13 11.96
C GLN A 180 -22.41 -35.49 13.41
N GLY A 181 -21.83 -34.57 14.18
CA GLY A 181 -21.51 -34.77 15.59
C GLY A 181 -20.29 -35.67 15.81
N CYS A 182 -19.13 -35.30 15.26
CA CYS A 182 -17.88 -36.06 15.45
C CYS A 182 -17.05 -35.54 16.62
N ASN A 183 -16.76 -36.41 17.60
CA ASN A 183 -15.95 -36.09 18.79
C ASN A 183 -14.45 -36.44 18.65
N SER A 184 -13.95 -36.55 17.42
CA SER A 184 -12.53 -36.86 17.20
C SER A 184 -11.65 -35.64 17.49
N THR A 185 -10.52 -35.89 18.14
CA THR A 185 -9.44 -34.91 18.41
C THR A 185 -8.16 -35.23 17.64
N ARG A 186 -8.17 -36.30 16.83
CA ARG A 186 -7.01 -36.73 16.03
C ARG A 186 -7.21 -36.34 14.57
N PHE A 187 -6.28 -35.54 14.09
CA PHE A 187 -6.24 -35.04 12.71
C PHE A 187 -4.94 -35.44 12.03
N ILE A 188 -5.01 -35.62 10.72
CA ILE A 188 -3.88 -35.88 9.84
C ILE A 188 -3.70 -34.62 8.99
N CYS A 189 -2.51 -34.04 9.02
CA CYS A 189 -2.16 -32.94 8.13
C CYS A 189 -2.07 -33.48 6.70
N LEU A 190 -2.80 -32.87 5.75
CA LEU A 190 -2.78 -33.30 4.36
C LEU A 190 -1.60 -32.70 3.57
N SER A 191 -1.07 -31.55 3.98
CA SER A 191 0.01 -30.86 3.25
C SER A 191 1.40 -31.48 3.40
N ASP A 192 1.60 -32.41 4.35
CA ASP A 192 2.86 -33.18 4.45
C ASP A 192 3.01 -34.24 3.34
N SER A 193 1.96 -34.49 2.54
CA SER A 193 1.92 -35.57 1.54
C SER A 193 2.16 -35.08 0.10
N SER A 194 3.38 -34.64 -0.23
CA SER A 194 3.88 -34.44 -1.63
C SER A 194 3.07 -33.50 -2.56
N ALA A 195 1.99 -32.90 -2.10
CA ALA A 195 1.17 -31.95 -2.84
C ALA A 195 1.65 -30.52 -2.57
N ALA A 196 1.57 -29.66 -3.58
CA ALA A 196 1.80 -28.23 -3.38
C ALA A 196 0.82 -27.70 -2.32
N PRO A 197 1.28 -26.83 -1.40
CA PRO A 197 0.39 -26.16 -0.44
C PRO A 197 -0.77 -25.49 -1.18
N SER A 198 -1.98 -25.64 -0.66
CA SER A 198 -3.22 -25.22 -1.34
C SER A 198 -3.35 -23.69 -1.44
N SER A 199 -2.74 -22.95 -0.52
CA SER A 199 -2.74 -21.49 -0.53
C SER A 199 -1.45 -20.94 0.09
N CYS A 200 -0.66 -20.25 -0.74
CA CYS A 200 0.55 -19.57 -0.35
C CYS A 200 0.41 -18.07 -0.51
N ARG A 201 1.16 -17.32 0.30
CA ARG A 201 1.24 -15.86 0.22
C ARG A 201 2.69 -15.41 0.22
N ASP A 202 2.96 -14.37 -0.55
CA ASP A 202 4.25 -13.69 -0.48
C ASP A 202 4.33 -12.90 0.82
N TYR A 203 5.51 -12.94 1.44
CA TYR A 203 5.75 -12.43 2.77
C TYR A 203 7.06 -11.67 2.83
N GLN A 204 7.00 -10.46 3.38
CA GLN A 204 8.18 -9.66 3.64
C GLN A 204 8.03 -8.86 4.92
N GLU A 205 9.14 -8.72 5.67
CA GLU A 205 9.21 -7.85 6.83
C GLU A 205 10.12 -6.67 6.53
N ILE A 206 9.64 -5.48 6.83
CA ILE A 206 10.44 -4.26 6.80
C ILE A 206 10.50 -3.65 8.20
N LYS A 207 11.58 -2.94 8.49
CA LYS A 207 11.73 -2.18 9.72
C LYS A 207 11.68 -0.70 9.37
N ILE A 208 10.72 0.01 9.94
CA ILE A 208 10.59 1.46 9.78
C ILE A 208 11.07 2.17 11.04
N GLN A 209 11.58 3.38 10.86
CA GLN A 209 12.02 4.26 11.93
C GLN A 209 11.31 5.61 11.85
N GLU A 210 11.06 6.25 13.00
CA GLU A 210 10.55 7.61 13.05
C GLU A 210 11.47 8.57 12.28
N GLN A 211 10.88 9.51 11.55
CA GLN A 211 11.64 10.51 10.81
C GLN A 211 12.33 11.47 11.77
N VAL A 212 13.66 11.47 11.78
CA VAL A 212 14.47 12.30 12.70
C VAL A 212 14.13 13.78 12.60
N GLN A 213 13.76 14.25 11.41
CA GLN A 213 13.38 15.65 11.15
C GLN A 213 12.12 16.10 11.91
N ARG A 214 11.24 15.16 12.26
CA ARG A 214 9.99 15.43 13.00
C ARG A 214 10.14 15.22 14.51
N LEU A 215 11.29 14.73 14.98
CA LEU A 215 11.53 14.50 16.39
C LEU A 215 12.05 15.76 17.07
N SER A 216 11.66 15.94 18.34
CA SER A 216 12.26 16.96 19.20
C SER A 216 13.75 16.66 19.42
N VAL A 217 14.54 17.73 19.47
CA VAL A 217 16.00 17.67 19.67
C VAL A 217 16.31 16.85 20.93
N GLY A 218 17.16 15.83 20.79
CA GLY A 218 17.59 14.95 21.89
C GLY A 218 16.76 13.67 22.06
N CYS A 219 15.69 13.47 21.29
CA CYS A 219 14.94 12.21 21.31
C CYS A 219 15.61 11.14 20.45
N ILE A 220 15.63 9.90 20.96
CA ILE A 220 16.11 8.73 20.21
C ILE A 220 14.96 8.19 19.35
N PRO A 221 15.12 8.13 18.01
CA PRO A 221 14.09 7.63 17.10
C PRO A 221 13.77 6.16 17.36
N ARG A 222 12.50 5.85 17.59
CA ARG A 222 12.03 4.47 17.76
C ARG A 222 11.80 3.82 16.41
N SER A 223 11.83 2.49 16.41
CA SER A 223 11.60 1.68 15.22
C SER A 223 10.56 0.59 15.48
N MET A 224 9.87 0.16 14.43
CA MET A 224 8.90 -0.93 14.49
C MET A 224 9.02 -1.84 13.27
N LEU A 225 8.54 -3.08 13.42
CA LEU A 225 8.41 -4.02 12.34
C LEU A 225 7.08 -3.80 11.62
N VAL A 226 7.12 -3.83 10.29
CA VAL A 226 5.94 -3.80 9.43
C VAL A 226 5.97 -5.05 8.56
N VAL A 227 4.81 -5.68 8.44
CA VAL A 227 4.62 -6.92 7.70
C VAL A 227 3.88 -6.62 6.42
N LEU A 228 4.45 -7.06 5.30
CA LEU A 228 3.92 -6.90 3.95
C LEU A 228 3.51 -8.27 3.43
N GLU A 229 2.34 -8.34 2.80
CA GLU A 229 1.76 -9.55 2.23
C GLU A 229 1.43 -9.30 0.75
N ASP A 230 1.54 -10.35 -0.07
CA ASP A 230 1.07 -10.40 -1.46
C ASP A 230 1.61 -9.23 -2.33
N ASP A 231 0.73 -8.41 -2.93
CA ASP A 231 1.08 -7.28 -3.80
C ASP A 231 1.93 -6.19 -3.12
N LEU A 232 2.00 -6.14 -1.79
CA LEU A 232 2.76 -5.13 -1.07
C LEU A 232 4.25 -5.44 -0.99
N VAL A 233 4.64 -6.69 -1.26
CA VAL A 233 6.02 -7.15 -1.19
C VAL A 233 6.88 -6.45 -2.25
N ASP A 234 8.13 -6.13 -1.89
CA ASP A 234 9.14 -5.47 -2.74
C ASP A 234 8.78 -4.05 -3.24
N ASN A 235 7.73 -3.42 -2.69
CA ASN A 235 7.33 -2.07 -3.10
C ASN A 235 8.21 -0.94 -2.56
N CYS A 236 9.01 -1.20 -1.52
CA CYS A 236 9.82 -0.19 -0.84
C CYS A 236 11.24 -0.68 -0.59
N LYS A 237 12.19 0.27 -0.60
CA LYS A 237 13.62 0.01 -0.42
C LYS A 237 14.11 0.69 0.85
N SER A 238 15.25 0.21 1.36
CA SER A 238 15.91 0.86 2.49
C SER A 238 16.33 2.28 2.11
N GLY A 239 15.98 3.26 2.94
CA GLY A 239 16.14 4.69 2.67
C GLY A 239 14.86 5.40 2.19
N ASP A 240 13.81 4.66 1.84
CA ASP A 240 12.54 5.26 1.41
C ASP A 240 11.77 5.80 2.61
N ASP A 241 11.27 7.04 2.50
CA ASP A 241 10.24 7.57 3.37
C ASP A 241 8.88 7.06 2.90
N ILE A 242 8.17 6.40 3.80
CA ILE A 242 6.90 5.75 3.50
C ILE A 242 5.82 6.14 4.51
N THR A 243 4.58 6.11 4.05
CA THR A 243 3.39 6.14 4.88
C THR A 243 2.71 4.79 4.78
N VAL A 244 2.61 4.08 5.90
CA VAL A 244 1.98 2.77 5.97
C VAL A 244 0.61 2.90 6.62
N TYR A 245 -0.41 2.43 5.91
CA TYR A 245 -1.76 2.25 6.44
C TYR A 245 -1.92 0.80 6.84
N GLY A 246 -2.28 0.52 8.09
CA GLY A 246 -2.34 -0.87 8.55
C GLY A 246 -2.92 -1.05 9.95
N VAL A 247 -3.05 -2.31 10.36
CA VAL A 247 -3.54 -2.68 11.68
C VAL A 247 -2.36 -2.92 12.61
N VAL A 248 -2.37 -2.27 13.77
CA VAL A 248 -1.37 -2.55 14.81
C VAL A 248 -1.73 -3.86 15.49
N MET A 249 -0.82 -4.83 15.42
CA MET A 249 -0.99 -6.17 15.94
C MET A 249 0.11 -6.48 16.95
N GLN A 250 -0.07 -7.57 17.71
CA GLN A 250 0.96 -8.12 18.58
C GLN A 250 1.44 -9.45 18.03
N ARG A 251 2.72 -9.76 18.26
CA ARG A 251 3.28 -11.08 18.03
C ARG A 251 3.96 -11.59 19.28
N TRP A 252 3.79 -12.88 19.54
CA TRP A 252 4.47 -13.55 20.65
C TRP A 252 4.91 -14.94 20.24
N LYS A 253 5.92 -15.44 20.95
CA LYS A 253 6.35 -16.84 20.81
C LYS A 253 5.55 -17.71 21.76
N PRO A 254 5.38 -19.01 21.44
CA PRO A 254 4.78 -19.96 22.37
C PRO A 254 5.41 -19.89 23.76
N PHE A 255 4.58 -20.03 24.79
CA PHE A 255 5.04 -19.95 26.17
C PHE A 255 6.05 -21.06 26.45
N CYS A 256 7.20 -20.66 26.99
CA CYS A 256 8.20 -21.57 27.54
C CYS A 256 8.20 -21.41 29.06
N LEU A 257 8.21 -22.53 29.78
CA LEU A 257 8.31 -22.54 31.23
C LEU A 257 9.55 -21.74 31.65
N ASP A 258 9.42 -20.94 32.70
CA ASP A 258 10.48 -20.10 33.28
C ASP A 258 11.05 -18.98 32.39
N SER A 259 10.41 -18.68 31.24
CA SER A 259 10.76 -17.54 30.39
C SER A 259 9.68 -16.46 30.42
N ARG A 260 10.09 -15.19 30.33
CA ARG A 260 9.14 -14.09 30.14
C ARG A 260 8.59 -14.12 28.72
N CYS A 261 7.28 -13.92 28.59
CA CYS A 261 6.65 -13.74 27.29
C CYS A 261 7.19 -12.47 26.63
N ASP A 262 7.83 -12.63 25.48
CA ASP A 262 8.30 -11.51 24.66
C ASP A 262 7.21 -11.16 23.65
N VAL A 263 6.51 -10.06 23.92
CA VAL A 263 5.43 -9.54 23.08
C VAL A 263 5.96 -8.37 22.27
N GLN A 264 5.96 -8.53 20.95
CA GLN A 264 6.39 -7.51 20.01
C GLN A 264 5.19 -6.85 19.35
N ILE A 265 5.18 -5.51 19.29
CA ILE A 265 4.19 -4.77 18.50
C ILE A 265 4.66 -4.71 17.05
N VAL A 266 3.79 -5.09 16.13
CA VAL A 266 4.06 -5.10 14.68
C VAL A 266 2.90 -4.42 13.94
N LEU A 267 3.19 -3.80 12.80
CA LEU A 267 2.14 -3.24 11.93
C LEU A 267 1.88 -4.20 10.79
N LYS A 268 0.66 -4.73 10.68
CA LYS A 268 0.23 -5.46 9.48
C LYS A 268 -0.21 -4.44 8.44
N ALA A 269 0.57 -4.28 7.37
CA ALA A 269 0.29 -3.29 6.34
C ALA A 269 -0.94 -3.70 5.53
N ASN A 270 -1.87 -2.76 5.34
CA ASN A 270 -2.90 -2.84 4.32
C ASN A 270 -2.48 -2.09 3.06
N TYR A 271 -1.79 -0.96 3.17
CA TYR A 271 -1.28 -0.23 2.01
C TYR A 271 -0.05 0.59 2.35
N ILE A 272 0.83 0.80 1.37
CA ILE A 272 2.05 1.59 1.52
C ILE A 272 2.09 2.67 0.45
N VAL A 273 2.33 3.91 0.87
CA VAL A 273 2.67 5.02 -0.01
C VAL A 273 4.15 5.33 0.16
N VAL A 274 4.92 5.31 -0.93
CA VAL A 274 6.32 5.73 -0.92
C VAL A 274 6.38 7.22 -1.23
N ASN A 275 6.71 8.03 -0.23
CA ASN A 275 6.77 9.50 -0.33
C ASN A 275 8.04 9.98 -1.06
N ASN A 276 9.10 9.15 -1.08
CA ASN A 276 10.38 9.48 -1.73
C ASN A 276 10.42 9.17 -3.22
N LYS A 277 9.43 8.47 -3.77
CA LYS A 277 9.28 8.41 -5.21
C LYS A 277 8.98 9.83 -5.67
N GLN A 278 10.01 10.58 -6.06
CA GLN A 278 9.83 11.64 -7.04
C GLN A 278 8.99 10.99 -8.13
N PRO A 279 7.78 11.49 -8.39
CA PRO A 279 6.93 10.91 -9.39
C PRO A 279 7.69 11.05 -10.70
N THR A 280 8.32 9.97 -11.15
CA THR A 280 9.06 9.92 -12.42
C THR A 280 8.09 10.17 -13.58
N GLY A 281 6.80 10.06 -13.33
CA GLY A 281 5.80 10.94 -13.91
C GLY A 281 4.93 11.52 -12.80
N VAL A 282 4.97 12.84 -12.59
CA VAL A 282 3.79 13.56 -12.11
C VAL A 282 2.64 12.96 -12.90
N VAL A 283 1.61 12.44 -12.25
CA VAL A 283 0.38 12.10 -12.96
C VAL A 283 -0.12 13.42 -13.51
N ILE A 284 0.24 13.71 -14.77
CA ILE A 284 -0.20 14.90 -15.46
C ILE A 284 -1.68 14.63 -15.70
N ASN A 285 -2.52 15.15 -14.80
CA ASN A 285 -3.95 15.18 -15.03
C ASN A 285 -4.21 15.83 -16.39
N GLU A 286 -5.24 15.39 -17.12
CA GLU A 286 -5.58 15.96 -18.43
C GLU A 286 -5.75 17.49 -18.38
N GLU A 287 -6.20 18.02 -17.24
CA GLU A 287 -6.26 19.47 -16.99
C GLU A 287 -4.88 20.13 -17.01
N VAL A 288 -3.89 19.55 -16.31
CA VAL A 288 -2.52 20.08 -16.27
C VAL A 288 -1.84 19.96 -17.64
N ARG A 289 -2.11 18.88 -18.39
CA ARG A 289 -1.64 18.74 -19.78
C ARG A 289 -2.20 19.86 -20.65
N LYS A 290 -3.51 20.08 -20.56
CA LYS A 290 -4.20 21.11 -21.32
C LYS A 290 -3.69 22.51 -20.98
N ASP A 291 -3.43 22.80 -19.70
CA ASP A 291 -2.84 24.07 -19.29
C ASP A 291 -1.44 24.28 -19.87
N PHE A 292 -0.62 23.24 -19.90
CA PHE A 292 0.71 23.29 -20.53
C PHE A 292 0.63 23.53 -22.04
N GLU A 293 -0.27 22.85 -22.73
CA GLU A 293 -0.50 23.03 -24.18
C GLU A 293 -0.99 24.46 -24.49
N ASN A 294 -2.00 24.94 -23.75
CA ASN A 294 -2.53 26.30 -23.87
C ASN A 294 -1.44 27.37 -23.63
N PHE A 295 -0.56 27.14 -22.65
CA PHE A 295 0.55 28.04 -22.36
C PHE A 295 1.48 28.17 -23.57
N TRP A 296 1.90 27.07 -24.17
CA TRP A 296 2.80 27.12 -25.32
C TRP A 296 2.11 27.57 -26.60
N GLU A 297 0.81 27.32 -26.77
CA GLU A 297 0.00 27.88 -27.85
C GLU A 297 -0.01 29.43 -27.79
N LYS A 298 -0.22 30.00 -26.60
CA LYS A 298 -0.18 31.45 -26.38
C LYS A 298 1.16 32.08 -26.75
N TYR A 299 2.26 31.38 -26.51
CA TYR A 299 3.62 31.87 -26.79
C TYR A 299 4.26 31.25 -28.04
N GLN A 300 3.49 30.66 -28.96
CA GLN A 300 4.03 30.03 -30.18
C GLN A 300 4.89 30.99 -31.02
N ASN A 301 4.44 32.24 -31.15
CA ASN A 301 5.12 33.26 -31.95
C ASN A 301 6.32 33.90 -31.23
N ASP A 302 6.42 33.76 -29.91
CA ASP A 302 7.55 34.26 -29.11
C ASP A 302 7.84 33.34 -27.90
N PRO A 303 8.57 32.24 -28.13
CA PRO A 303 8.87 31.27 -27.08
C PRO A 303 9.85 31.82 -26.03
N LEU A 304 10.61 32.88 -26.34
CA LEU A 304 11.56 33.48 -25.40
C LEU A 304 10.84 34.27 -24.31
N THR A 305 9.73 34.93 -24.65
CA THR A 305 8.86 35.58 -23.65
C THR A 305 8.19 34.54 -22.75
N GLY A 306 7.69 33.43 -23.32
CA GLY A 306 7.17 32.30 -22.54
C GLY A 306 8.21 31.71 -21.58
N ARG A 307 9.47 31.56 -22.03
CA ARG A 307 10.58 31.16 -21.15
C ARG A 307 10.78 32.15 -20.00
N ASN A 308 10.75 33.45 -20.27
CA ASN A 308 10.99 34.46 -19.24
C ASN A 308 9.89 34.44 -18.17
N GLU A 309 8.63 34.16 -18.54
CA GLU A 309 7.53 33.93 -17.58
C GLU A 309 7.78 32.72 -16.67
N ILE A 310 8.26 31.60 -17.24
CA ILE A 310 8.66 30.42 -16.46
C ILE A 310 9.82 30.75 -15.51
N LEU A 311 10.79 31.54 -15.96
CA LEU A 311 11.91 31.96 -15.11
C LEU A 311 11.49 32.94 -14.01
N ALA A 312 10.48 33.78 -14.26
CA ALA A 312 9.93 34.68 -13.26
C ALA A 312 9.20 33.91 -12.14
N SER A 313 8.53 32.81 -12.48
CA SER A 313 7.87 31.93 -11.49
C SER A 313 8.86 31.07 -10.69
N LEU A 314 10.07 30.84 -11.20
CA LEU A 314 11.13 30.12 -10.48
C LEU A 314 11.73 31.01 -9.37
N CYS A 315 11.47 30.65 -8.10
CA CYS A 315 11.91 31.41 -6.92
C CYS A 315 11.49 32.90 -6.99
N PRO A 316 10.19 33.22 -6.89
CA PRO A 316 9.68 34.59 -7.07
C PRO A 316 10.20 35.56 -6.00
N GLN A 317 10.62 35.02 -4.84
CA GLN A 317 11.20 35.79 -3.74
C GLN A 317 12.60 36.35 -4.03
N VAL A 318 13.28 35.84 -5.07
CA VAL A 318 14.60 36.33 -5.49
C VAL A 318 14.40 37.25 -6.69
N PHE A 319 14.60 38.55 -6.47
CA PHE A 319 14.53 39.54 -7.53
C PHE A 319 15.76 39.47 -8.45
N GLY A 320 15.54 39.47 -9.76
CA GLY A 320 16.61 39.41 -10.77
C GLY A 320 17.24 38.02 -10.92
N MET A 321 18.57 37.98 -11.05
CA MET A 321 19.37 36.76 -11.21
C MET A 321 18.89 35.81 -12.33
N PHE A 322 18.39 36.36 -13.44
CA PHE A 322 17.82 35.60 -14.55
C PHE A 322 18.74 34.52 -15.10
N LEU A 323 20.05 34.76 -15.16
CA LEU A 323 21.02 33.78 -15.64
C LEU A 323 21.14 32.58 -14.70
N VAL A 324 21.10 32.81 -13.38
CA VAL A 324 21.16 31.73 -12.38
C VAL A 324 19.84 30.95 -12.38
N LYS A 325 18.70 31.64 -12.45
CA LYS A 325 17.38 31.00 -12.59
C LYS A 325 17.30 30.15 -13.86
N LEU A 326 17.84 30.65 -14.98
CA LEU A 326 17.92 29.91 -16.23
C LEU A 326 18.83 28.68 -16.12
N ALA A 327 20.00 28.80 -15.49
CA ALA A 327 20.88 27.67 -15.25
C ALA A 327 20.19 26.60 -14.39
N VAL A 328 19.50 26.99 -13.33
CA VAL A 328 18.71 26.06 -12.48
C VAL A 328 17.58 25.42 -13.27
N ALA A 329 16.82 26.19 -14.06
CA ALA A 329 15.74 25.67 -14.90
C ALA A 329 16.24 24.63 -15.91
N MET A 330 17.39 24.86 -16.56
CA MET A 330 18.01 23.90 -17.48
C MET A 330 18.49 22.62 -16.77
N VAL A 331 18.95 22.74 -15.53
CA VAL A 331 19.35 21.57 -14.72
C VAL A 331 18.12 20.76 -14.30
N LEU A 332 17.03 21.43 -13.89
CA LEU A 332 15.76 20.79 -13.50
C LEU A 332 15.05 20.12 -14.68
N ALA A 333 15.07 20.74 -15.86
CA ALA A 333 14.55 20.14 -17.09
C ALA A 333 15.34 18.88 -17.49
N GLY A 334 16.58 18.76 -17.02
CA GLY A 334 17.48 17.68 -17.39
C GLY A 334 17.89 17.74 -18.86
N GLY A 335 18.64 16.73 -19.29
CA GLY A 335 19.00 16.55 -20.70
C GLY A 335 18.60 15.17 -21.19
N VAL A 336 18.57 15.02 -22.51
CA VAL A 336 18.15 13.77 -23.16
C VAL A 336 19.33 12.81 -23.20
N GLN A 337 19.16 11.62 -22.62
CA GLN A 337 20.15 10.56 -22.75
C GLN A 337 20.20 10.06 -24.20
N ARG A 338 21.40 9.93 -24.76
CA ARG A 338 21.59 9.39 -26.11
C ARG A 338 22.40 8.12 -26.06
N THR A 339 22.05 7.17 -26.91
CA THR A 339 22.81 5.94 -27.16
C THR A 339 23.46 6.06 -28.51
N ASP A 340 24.79 5.95 -28.53
CA ASP A 340 25.53 5.96 -29.78
C ASP A 340 25.38 4.61 -30.49
N ALA A 341 25.67 4.56 -31.80
CA ALA A 341 25.60 3.34 -32.61
C ALA A 341 26.50 2.19 -32.09
N ALA A 342 27.48 2.50 -31.24
CA ALA A 342 28.37 1.55 -30.57
C ALA A 342 27.83 1.00 -29.23
N GLY A 343 26.60 1.37 -28.83
CA GLY A 343 25.95 0.90 -27.59
C GLY A 343 26.39 1.64 -26.31
N THR A 344 27.26 2.64 -26.41
CA THR A 344 27.63 3.49 -25.27
C THR A 344 26.52 4.49 -24.95
N ARG A 345 26.11 4.54 -23.67
CA ARG A 345 25.09 5.49 -23.17
C ARG A 345 25.77 6.80 -22.77
N VAL A 346 25.54 7.87 -23.51
CA VAL A 346 26.00 9.22 -23.15
C VAL A 346 25.02 9.81 -22.13
N ARG A 347 25.55 10.26 -20.98
CA ARG A 347 24.77 10.79 -19.86
C ARG A 347 24.03 12.08 -20.27
N GLY A 348 22.72 12.12 -20.07
CA GLY A 348 21.89 13.31 -20.30
C GLY A 348 21.72 14.22 -19.09
N GLU A 349 22.11 13.77 -17.89
CA GLU A 349 21.99 14.56 -16.66
C GLU A 349 23.13 15.56 -16.50
N ASN A 350 22.78 16.82 -16.33
CA ASN A 350 23.73 17.89 -16.00
C ASN A 350 23.93 17.98 -14.48
N ASN A 351 25.09 17.59 -13.98
CA ASN A 351 25.48 17.88 -12.60
C ASN A 351 25.95 19.34 -12.52
N ALA A 352 25.09 20.27 -12.09
CA ALA A 352 25.56 21.62 -11.76
C ALA A 352 26.31 21.59 -10.42
N PRO A 353 27.59 22.05 -10.35
CA PRO A 353 28.28 22.15 -9.08
C PRO A 353 27.58 23.16 -8.17
N GLN A 354 27.25 22.77 -6.94
CA GLN A 354 26.69 23.60 -5.86
C GLN A 354 27.60 24.77 -5.42
N LEU A 355 28.60 25.16 -6.21
CA LEU A 355 29.51 26.27 -5.93
C LEU A 355 28.91 27.64 -6.27
N LEU A 356 27.82 27.69 -7.06
CA LEU A 356 27.18 28.95 -7.46
C LEU A 356 26.55 29.76 -6.30
N PRO A 357 25.92 29.18 -5.26
CA PRO A 357 25.29 29.98 -4.21
C PRO A 357 26.29 30.62 -3.23
N LYS A 358 27.43 29.97 -2.93
CA LYS A 358 28.31 30.44 -1.85
C LYS A 358 29.12 31.69 -2.20
N GLN A 359 29.49 31.87 -3.48
CA GLN A 359 30.28 33.05 -3.88
C GLN A 359 29.43 34.27 -4.22
N LEU A 360 28.16 34.09 -4.63
CA LEU A 360 27.27 35.22 -4.93
C LEU A 360 26.67 35.85 -3.67
N ILE A 361 26.47 35.08 -2.60
CA ILE A 361 25.95 35.61 -1.33
C ILE A 361 27.05 36.39 -0.56
N SER A 362 28.34 36.07 -0.74
CA SER A 362 29.42 36.82 -0.08
C SER A 362 29.71 38.19 -0.70
N THR A 363 29.19 38.47 -1.91
CA THR A 363 29.37 39.76 -2.60
C THR A 363 28.27 40.78 -2.30
N GLN A 364 27.33 40.47 -1.40
CA GLN A 364 26.26 41.40 -0.97
C GLN A 364 26.19 41.58 0.55
N LYS A 365 27.34 41.74 1.20
CA LYS A 365 27.41 42.36 2.54
C LYS A 365 28.28 43.60 2.50
#